data_AF-A0A3B9EX33-F1
#
_entry.id   AF-A0A3B9EX33-F1
#
_cell.length_a   1.000
_cell.length_b   1.000
_cell.length_c   1.000
_cell.angle_alpha   90.00
_cell.angle_beta   90.00
_cell.angle_gamma   90.00
#
_symmetry.space_group_name_H-M   'P 1'
#
loop_
_entity.id
_entity.type
_entity.pdbx_description
1 polymer ?
#
loop_
_entity_poly.entity_id
_entity_poly.type
_entity_poly.pdbx_seq_one_letter_code
_entity_poly.pdbx_strand_id
1 'polypeptide(L)'
;MRLISSLLIAGTLMLTSCETDSIDEFLNSGLSEAEITEGLKEALKVGTDTATKILSVKDGYLKDQAVKILLPDEVQSSISNFKSKSFKVLGITVTGEMLYEGYQNNLLGINIESLKGKEDDLIVGINRAAEDAAKTAGPIFLDAILDIT
;
A
#
# COMPACT_ATOMS: atom_id res chain seq x y z
N MET A 1 60.03 33.82 -4.23
CA MET A 1 59.80 32.54 -4.94
C MET A 1 61.15 31.86 -5.11
N ARG A 2 61.22 30.57 -4.78
CA ARG A 2 62.41 29.67 -4.79
C ARG A 2 63.29 29.76 -3.54
N LEU A 3 63.55 28.59 -2.92
CA LEU A 3 64.56 28.25 -1.89
C LEU A 3 64.07 27.64 -0.56
N ILE A 4 63.02 26.80 -0.53
CA ILE A 4 62.74 25.92 0.65
C ILE A 4 62.43 24.45 0.26
N SER A 5 62.43 24.07 -1.02
CA SER A 5 61.94 22.74 -1.44
C SER A 5 63.01 21.64 -1.59
N SER A 6 64.18 21.79 -0.96
CA SER A 6 65.27 20.81 -1.07
C SER A 6 65.81 20.43 0.31
N LEU A 7 64.99 19.79 1.15
CA LEU A 7 65.47 18.95 2.24
C LEU A 7 64.37 18.05 2.81
N LEU A 8 64.01 16.97 2.11
CA LEU A 8 63.69 15.67 2.73
C LEU A 8 63.57 14.56 1.67
N ILE A 9 64.71 14.24 1.03
CA ILE A 9 64.89 12.91 0.44
C ILE A 9 65.31 12.02 1.61
N ALA A 10 64.38 11.24 2.16
CA ALA A 10 64.63 10.03 2.95
C ALA A 10 63.28 9.42 3.33
N GLY A 11 62.77 8.51 2.48
CA GLY A 11 61.49 7.86 2.76
C GLY A 11 61.07 6.79 1.75
N THR A 12 61.93 6.35 0.84
CA THR A 12 61.78 5.06 0.16
C THR A 12 62.36 3.98 1.07
N LEU A 13 61.55 3.43 1.96
CA LEU A 13 61.74 2.06 2.44
C LEU A 13 60.48 1.54 3.18
N MET A 14 60.04 0.37 2.74
CA MET A 14 59.14 -0.59 3.40
C MET A 14 57.62 -0.37 3.25
N LEU A 15 57.13 -0.56 2.01
CA LEU A 15 55.83 -1.19 1.78
C LEU A 15 55.98 -2.70 2.02
N THR A 16 55.66 -3.16 3.23
CA THR A 16 55.40 -4.57 3.49
C THR A 16 54.08 -4.71 4.25
N SER A 17 53.27 -5.65 3.78
CA SER A 17 51.94 -6.07 4.26
C SER A 17 50.75 -5.19 3.84
N CYS A 18 50.20 -5.54 2.69
CA CYS A 18 48.77 -5.82 2.60
C CYS A 18 48.67 -7.12 1.80
N GLU A 19 48.49 -8.26 2.47
CA GLU A 19 47.95 -9.44 1.78
C GLU A 19 46.51 -9.09 1.40
N THR A 20 46.31 -8.62 0.17
CA THR A 20 44.97 -8.43 -0.41
C THR A 20 44.43 -9.74 -1.00
N ASP A 21 45.19 -10.82 -0.95
CA ASP A 21 44.80 -12.14 -1.51
C ASP A 21 43.59 -12.78 -0.81
N SER A 22 43.21 -12.30 0.38
CA SER A 22 42.09 -12.85 1.16
C SER A 22 40.75 -12.09 1.02
N ILE A 23 40.76 -10.89 0.43
CA ILE A 23 39.53 -10.10 0.22
C ILE A 23 38.97 -10.34 -1.18
N ASP A 24 39.83 -10.47 -2.18
CA ASP A 24 39.40 -10.83 -3.54
C ASP A 24 38.91 -12.29 -3.62
N GLU A 25 39.37 -13.21 -2.78
CA GLU A 25 38.85 -14.59 -2.73
C GLU A 25 37.46 -14.68 -2.05
N PHE A 26 37.17 -13.77 -1.12
CA PHE A 26 35.85 -13.60 -0.49
C PHE A 26 34.84 -12.88 -1.40
N LEU A 27 35.31 -12.01 -2.31
CA LEU A 27 34.45 -11.27 -3.26
C LEU A 27 34.35 -11.94 -4.64
N ASN A 28 35.33 -12.75 -5.06
CA ASN A 28 35.30 -13.53 -6.31
C ASN A 28 34.80 -14.97 -6.13
N SER A 29 34.45 -15.38 -4.91
CA SER A 29 33.45 -16.43 -4.71
C SER A 29 32.07 -15.82 -4.97
N GLY A 30 31.81 -15.47 -6.24
CA GLY A 30 30.51 -14.99 -6.67
C GLY A 30 29.44 -15.96 -6.20
N LEU A 31 28.38 -15.42 -5.57
CA LEU A 31 27.24 -16.22 -5.12
C LEU A 31 26.78 -17.12 -6.27
N SER A 32 26.57 -18.39 -5.95
CA SER A 32 25.99 -19.29 -6.93
C SER A 32 24.61 -18.79 -7.35
N GLU A 33 24.21 -19.07 -8.60
CA GLU A 33 22.84 -18.75 -9.06
C GLU A 33 21.78 -19.34 -8.13
N ALA A 34 22.06 -20.49 -7.53
CA ALA A 34 21.22 -21.13 -6.52
C ALA A 34 21.06 -20.27 -5.25
N GLU A 35 22.14 -19.69 -4.72
CA GLU A 35 22.08 -18.79 -3.56
C GLU A 35 21.32 -17.50 -3.89
N ILE A 36 21.47 -16.98 -5.11
CA ILE A 36 20.74 -15.80 -5.57
C ILE A 36 19.23 -16.10 -5.64
N THR A 37 18.85 -17.23 -6.24
CA THR A 37 17.45 -17.66 -6.35
C THR A 37 16.84 -17.91 -4.98
N GLU A 38 17.56 -18.56 -4.07
CA GLU A 38 17.08 -18.82 -2.71
C GLU A 38 16.91 -17.53 -1.90
N GLY A 39 17.85 -16.60 -2.01
CA GLY A 39 17.75 -15.28 -1.38
C GLY A 39 16.55 -14.48 -1.88
N LEU A 40 16.27 -14.53 -3.18
CA LEU A 40 15.11 -13.87 -3.77
C LEU A 40 13.80 -14.51 -3.31
N LYS A 41 13.73 -15.85 -3.27
CA LYS A 41 12.56 -16.58 -2.78
C LYS A 41 12.25 -16.22 -1.32
N GLU A 42 13.25 -16.21 -0.45
CA GLU A 42 13.04 -15.87 0.97
C GLU A 42 12.60 -14.41 1.12
N ALA A 43 13.19 -13.47 0.37
CA ALA A 43 12.76 -12.08 0.39
C ALA A 43 11.30 -11.91 -0.06
N LEU A 44 10.89 -12.59 -1.14
CA LEU A 44 9.52 -12.57 -1.64
C LEU A 44 8.55 -13.23 -0.65
N LYS A 45 8.95 -14.34 -0.03
CA LYS A 45 8.17 -15.03 1.01
C LYS A 45 7.93 -14.12 2.21
N VAL A 46 8.98 -13.52 2.76
CA VAL A 46 8.87 -12.60 3.91
C VAL A 46 8.04 -11.37 3.56
N GLY A 47 8.27 -10.78 2.38
CA GLY A 47 7.53 -9.61 1.92
C GLY A 47 6.03 -9.91 1.76
N THR A 48 5.70 -11.02 1.12
CA THR A 48 4.32 -11.49 0.91
C THR A 48 3.63 -11.80 2.24
N ASP A 49 4.27 -12.60 3.10
CA ASP A 49 3.73 -12.96 4.42
C ASP A 49 3.46 -11.70 5.25
N THR A 50 4.44 -10.79 5.31
CA THR A 50 4.31 -9.55 6.08
C THR A 50 3.20 -8.66 5.54
N ALA A 51 3.16 -8.41 4.22
CA ALA A 51 2.16 -7.55 3.59
C ALA A 51 0.75 -8.11 3.77
N THR A 52 0.56 -9.39 3.48
CA THR A 52 -0.76 -10.03 3.61
C THR A 52 -1.18 -10.12 5.07
N LYS A 53 -0.27 -10.36 6.01
CA LYS A 53 -0.55 -10.33 7.45
C LYS A 53 -0.93 -8.95 7.96
N ILE A 54 -0.27 -7.89 7.50
CA ILE A 54 -0.61 -6.51 7.90
C ILE A 54 -1.99 -6.12 7.38
N LEU A 55 -2.30 -6.43 6.12
CA LEU A 55 -3.52 -5.94 5.47
C LEU A 55 -4.74 -6.83 5.71
N SER A 56 -4.54 -8.10 6.09
CA SER A 56 -5.62 -9.05 6.34
C SER A 56 -6.28 -8.91 7.72
N VAL A 57 -5.70 -8.15 8.64
CA VAL A 57 -6.30 -7.91 9.94
C VAL A 57 -7.50 -6.98 9.82
N LYS A 58 -8.37 -7.01 10.83
CA LYS A 58 -9.46 -6.05 10.95
C LYS A 58 -8.91 -4.63 10.91
N ASP A 59 -9.51 -3.81 10.07
CA ASP A 59 -9.15 -2.42 9.80
C ASP A 59 -7.77 -2.24 9.12
N GLY A 60 -7.15 -3.32 8.62
CA GLY A 60 -5.86 -3.28 7.92
C GLY A 60 -5.92 -2.47 6.63
N TYR A 61 -7.04 -2.52 5.91
CA TYR A 61 -7.31 -1.61 4.80
C TYR A 61 -8.03 -0.34 5.27
N LEU A 62 -9.05 -0.48 6.11
CA LEU A 62 -9.98 0.62 6.41
C LEU A 62 -9.32 1.81 7.15
N LYS A 63 -8.34 1.55 8.04
CA LYS A 63 -7.68 2.60 8.85
C LYS A 63 -6.36 3.08 8.28
N ASP A 64 -5.76 2.37 7.34
CA ASP A 64 -4.55 2.81 6.67
C ASP A 64 -4.90 3.69 5.47
N GLN A 65 -4.65 4.99 5.57
CA GLN A 65 -4.97 5.94 4.51
C GLN A 65 -4.22 5.68 3.20
N ALA A 66 -3.06 5.01 3.24
CA ALA A 66 -2.26 4.74 2.05
C ALA A 66 -2.89 3.65 1.16
N VAL A 67 -3.67 2.75 1.76
CA VAL A 67 -4.24 1.58 1.06
C VAL A 67 -5.76 1.49 1.18
N LYS A 68 -6.39 2.37 1.98
CA LYS A 68 -7.84 2.44 2.11
C LYS A 68 -8.50 2.59 0.74
N ILE A 69 -9.41 1.66 0.46
CA ILE A 69 -10.17 1.68 -0.78
C ILE A 69 -11.32 2.68 -0.62
N LEU A 70 -11.31 3.69 -1.48
CA LEU A 70 -12.39 4.66 -1.59
C LEU A 70 -13.43 4.18 -2.61
N LEU A 71 -14.56 4.88 -2.67
CA LEU A 71 -15.56 4.61 -3.68
C LEU A 71 -15.03 4.92 -5.08
N PRO A 72 -15.38 4.12 -6.10
CA PRO A 72 -15.04 4.42 -7.48
C PRO A 72 -15.61 5.77 -7.94
N ASP A 73 -14.90 6.44 -8.85
CA ASP A 73 -15.29 7.74 -9.39
C ASP A 73 -16.68 7.72 -10.04
N GLU A 74 -17.08 6.58 -10.62
CA GLU A 74 -18.40 6.38 -11.20
C GLU A 74 -19.53 6.45 -10.14
N VAL A 75 -19.28 5.88 -8.96
CA VAL A 75 -20.23 5.90 -7.84
C VAL A 75 -20.32 7.32 -7.28
N GLN A 76 -19.19 7.99 -7.09
CA GLN A 76 -19.15 9.38 -6.63
C GLN A 76 -19.86 10.33 -7.60
N SER A 77 -19.66 10.11 -8.91
CA SER A 77 -20.33 10.87 -9.98
C SER A 77 -21.84 10.63 -9.95
N SER A 78 -22.27 9.38 -9.74
CA SER A 78 -23.68 9.02 -9.62
C SER A 78 -24.34 9.66 -8.39
N ILE A 79 -23.63 9.69 -7.26
CA ILE A 79 -24.09 10.36 -6.04
C ILE A 79 -24.23 11.87 -6.29
N SER A 80 -23.26 12.50 -6.93
CA SER A 80 -23.30 13.93 -7.26
C SER A 80 -24.45 14.26 -8.21
N ASN A 81 -24.65 13.43 -9.23
CA ASN A 81 -25.77 13.53 -10.15
C ASN A 81 -27.10 13.41 -9.41
N PHE A 82 -27.23 12.42 -8.51
CA PHE A 82 -28.41 12.24 -7.67
C PHE A 82 -28.68 13.48 -6.80
N LYS A 83 -27.67 14.00 -6.09
CA LYS A 83 -27.78 15.20 -5.25
C LYS A 83 -28.31 16.41 -6.01
N SER A 84 -27.88 16.58 -7.26
CA SER A 84 -28.32 17.69 -8.13
C SER A 84 -29.76 17.58 -8.65
N LYS A 85 -30.41 16.41 -8.55
CA LYS A 85 -31.79 16.24 -8.98
C LYS A 85 -32.76 16.85 -7.98
N SER A 86 -33.92 17.27 -8.47
CA SER A 86 -35.04 17.67 -7.64
C SER A 86 -36.31 16.99 -8.12
N PHE A 87 -37.14 16.60 -7.17
CA PHE A 87 -38.42 15.94 -7.41
C PHE A 87 -39.52 16.80 -6.78
N LYS A 88 -40.54 17.12 -7.56
CA LYS A 88 -41.69 17.89 -7.09
C LYS A 88 -42.85 16.94 -6.80
N VAL A 89 -43.28 16.86 -5.55
CA VAL A 89 -44.39 16.02 -5.12
C VAL A 89 -45.40 16.90 -4.39
N LEU A 90 -46.64 16.94 -4.87
CA LEU A 90 -47.75 17.69 -4.24
C LEU A 90 -47.43 19.17 -3.93
N GLY A 91 -46.66 19.82 -4.81
CA GLY A 91 -46.25 21.22 -4.63
C GLY A 91 -44.98 21.42 -3.78
N ILE A 92 -44.46 20.36 -3.14
CA ILE A 92 -43.21 20.37 -2.38
C ILE A 92 -42.06 19.95 -3.28
N THR A 93 -40.97 20.71 -3.28
CA THR A 93 -39.73 20.35 -3.97
C THR A 93 -38.80 19.65 -2.99
N VAL A 94 -38.50 18.37 -3.24
CA VAL A 94 -37.52 17.57 -2.51
C VAL A 94 -36.27 17.46 -3.38
N THR A 95 -35.12 17.92 -2.89
CA THR A 95 -33.86 17.76 -3.61
C THR A 95 -33.20 16.43 -3.28
N GLY A 96 -32.39 15.89 -4.19
CA GLY A 96 -31.60 14.69 -3.94
C GLY A 96 -30.65 14.87 -2.76
N GLU A 97 -30.16 16.09 -2.53
CA GLU A 97 -29.36 16.42 -1.34
C GLU A 97 -30.14 16.25 -0.04
N MET A 98 -31.43 16.62 0.01
CA MET A 98 -32.28 16.37 1.18
C MET A 98 -32.51 14.87 1.41
N LEU A 99 -32.60 14.07 0.34
CA LEU A 99 -32.72 12.62 0.45
C LEU A 99 -31.40 11.97 0.89
N TYR A 100 -30.28 12.54 0.46
CA TYR A 100 -28.96 12.04 0.78
C TYR A 100 -28.60 12.27 2.26
N GLU A 101 -28.82 13.49 2.77
CA GLU A 101 -28.58 13.85 4.18
C GLU A 101 -29.67 13.31 5.11
N GLY A 102 -30.81 12.88 4.56
CA GLY A 102 -32.00 12.45 5.30
C GLY A 102 -32.94 13.63 5.57
N TYR A 103 -34.25 13.34 5.56
CA TYR A 103 -35.27 14.36 5.75
C TYR A 103 -36.36 13.88 6.71
N GLN A 104 -36.67 14.70 7.70
CA GLN A 104 -37.77 14.46 8.63
C GLN A 104 -38.74 15.63 8.65
N ASN A 105 -40.01 15.34 8.40
CA ASN A 105 -41.10 16.30 8.50
C ASN A 105 -42.25 15.73 9.33
N ASN A 106 -42.40 16.26 10.54
CA ASN A 106 -43.42 15.81 11.48
C ASN A 106 -44.85 16.24 11.09
N LEU A 107 -45.01 17.22 10.19
CA LEU A 107 -46.31 17.73 9.76
C LEU A 107 -46.97 16.82 8.71
N LEU A 108 -46.16 16.15 7.87
CA LEU A 108 -46.63 15.23 6.82
C LEU A 108 -46.29 13.75 7.14
N GLY A 109 -45.68 13.48 8.29
CA GLY A 109 -45.26 12.12 8.67
C GLY A 109 -44.21 11.51 7.74
N ILE A 110 -43.46 12.34 7.00
CA ILE A 110 -42.44 11.88 6.07
C ILE A 110 -41.13 11.74 6.84
N ASN A 111 -40.63 10.51 6.95
CA ASN A 111 -39.32 10.19 7.50
C ASN A 111 -38.53 9.41 6.46
N ILE A 112 -37.44 10.01 5.97
CA ILE A 112 -36.57 9.42 4.95
C ILE A 112 -35.19 9.23 5.59
N GLU A 113 -34.77 7.97 5.70
CA GLU A 113 -33.45 7.59 6.17
C GLU A 113 -32.36 8.11 5.21
N SER A 114 -31.24 8.56 5.75
CA SER A 114 -30.16 9.16 4.97
C SER A 114 -29.41 8.10 4.17
N LEU A 115 -29.12 8.42 2.90
CA LEU A 115 -28.29 7.56 2.05
C LEU A 115 -26.80 7.66 2.38
N LYS A 116 -26.39 8.73 3.05
CA LYS A 116 -25.00 8.90 3.51
C LYS A 116 -24.51 7.73 4.37
N GLY A 117 -25.35 7.21 5.27
CA GLY A 117 -24.98 6.04 6.07
C GLY A 117 -24.72 4.79 5.22
N LYS A 118 -25.47 4.62 4.14
CA LYS A 118 -25.26 3.51 3.18
C LYS A 118 -23.99 3.70 2.36
N GLU A 119 -23.58 4.92 2.11
CA GLU A 119 -22.29 5.20 1.47
C GLU A 119 -21.12 4.78 2.38
N ASP A 120 -21.18 5.12 3.66
CA ASP A 120 -20.17 4.71 4.64
C ASP A 120 -20.11 3.18 4.76
N ASP A 121 -21.27 2.51 4.80
CA ASP A 121 -21.38 1.04 4.81
C ASP A 121 -20.70 0.41 3.59
N LEU A 122 -20.81 1.02 2.40
CA LEU A 122 -20.14 0.55 1.18
C LEU A 122 -18.61 0.66 1.28
N ILE A 123 -18.11 1.79 1.81
CA ILE A 123 -16.67 1.96 2.03
C ILE A 123 -16.16 0.90 3.01
N VAL A 124 -16.86 0.71 4.13
CA VAL A 124 -16.50 -0.32 5.11
C VAL A 124 -16.56 -1.72 4.47
N GLY A 125 -17.60 -2.01 3.70
CA GLY A 125 -17.82 -3.30 3.04
C GLY A 125 -16.72 -3.65 2.04
N ILE A 126 -16.33 -2.71 1.17
CA ILE A 126 -15.26 -2.94 0.17
C ILE A 126 -13.91 -3.15 0.85
N ASN A 127 -13.57 -2.34 1.87
CA ASN A 127 -12.33 -2.52 2.62
C ASN A 127 -12.33 -3.86 3.37
N ARG A 128 -13.47 -4.27 3.95
CA ARG A 128 -13.61 -5.58 4.58
C ARG A 128 -13.42 -6.73 3.60
N ALA A 129 -13.98 -6.63 2.41
CA ALA A 129 -13.77 -7.61 1.35
C ALA A 129 -12.29 -7.70 0.97
N ALA A 130 -11.58 -6.57 0.91
CA ALA A 130 -10.13 -6.55 0.65
C ALA A 130 -9.31 -7.20 1.78
N GLU A 131 -9.68 -6.97 3.05
CA GLU A 131 -9.05 -7.65 4.20
C GLU A 131 -9.23 -9.17 4.12
N ASP A 132 -10.44 -9.64 3.76
CA ASP A 132 -10.71 -11.07 3.61
C ASP A 132 -10.00 -11.69 2.39
N ALA A 133 -9.90 -10.93 1.29
CA ALA A 133 -9.10 -11.33 0.14
C ALA A 133 -7.60 -11.46 0.50
N ALA A 134 -7.05 -10.52 1.27
CA ALA A 134 -5.67 -10.55 1.72
C ALA A 134 -5.35 -11.79 2.59
N LYS A 135 -6.31 -12.27 3.42
CA LYS A 135 -6.17 -13.53 4.18
C LYS A 135 -5.93 -14.72 3.26
N THR A 136 -6.63 -14.73 2.13
CA THR A 136 -6.61 -15.86 1.18
C THR A 136 -5.43 -15.75 0.21
N ALA A 137 -4.98 -14.54 -0.11
CA ALA A 137 -3.92 -14.29 -1.07
C ALA A 137 -2.53 -14.74 -0.57
N GLY A 138 -2.24 -14.60 0.73
CA GLY A 138 -0.97 -15.00 1.34
C GLY A 138 -0.49 -16.41 0.94
N PRO A 139 -1.24 -17.48 1.23
CA PRO A 139 -0.84 -18.83 0.87
C PRO A 139 -0.70 -19.04 -0.64
N ILE A 140 -1.57 -18.43 -1.47
CA ILE A 140 -1.48 -18.56 -2.94
C ILE A 140 -0.14 -18.03 -3.47
N PHE A 141 0.30 -16.87 -2.97
CA PHE A 141 1.57 -16.30 -3.36
C PHE A 141 2.76 -17.08 -2.80
N LEU A 142 2.67 -17.58 -1.57
CA LEU A 142 3.72 -18.41 -0.98
C LEU A 142 3.92 -19.70 -1.77
N ASP A 143 2.84 -20.40 -2.12
CA ASP A 143 2.89 -21.61 -2.94
C ASP A 143 3.55 -21.31 -4.29
N ALA A 144 3.14 -20.21 -4.95
CA ALA A 144 3.71 -19.79 -6.22
C ALA A 144 5.22 -19.47 -6.15
N ILE A 145 5.70 -18.84 -5.06
CA ILE A 145 7.12 -18.51 -4.86
C ILE A 145 7.96 -19.78 -4.66
N LEU A 146 7.43 -20.74 -3.92
CA LEU A 146 8.12 -22.00 -3.63
C LEU A 146 8.24 -22.88 -4.88
N ASP A 147 7.25 -22.82 -5.77
CA ASP A 147 7.20 -23.56 -7.04
C ASP A 147 8.11 -22.97 -8.14
N ILE A 148 8.75 -21.81 -7.93
CA ILE A 148 9.72 -21.25 -8.90
C ILE A 148 10.95 -22.17 -8.95
N THR A 149 11.14 -22.92 -10.03
CA THR A 149 12.37 -23.69 -10.29
C THR A 149 13.43 -22.87 -10.98
#